data_AF-A0A8R1HX40-F1
#
_entry.id   AF-A0A8R1HX40-F1
#
_cell.length_a   1.000
_cell.length_b   1.000
_cell.length_c   1.000
_cell.angle_alpha   90.00
_cell.angle_beta   90.00
_cell.angle_gamma   90.00
#
_symmetry.space_group_name_H-M   'P 1'
#
loop_
_entity.id
_entity.type
_entity.pdbx_description
1 polymer ?
#
loop_
_entity_poly.entity_id
_entity_poly.type
_entity_poly.pdbx_seq_one_letter_code
_entity_poly.pdbx_strand_id
1 'polypeptide(L)'
;MLVLMTWRVMAEDKVCIQCATPNLRDKWSSTGLPKQPAGLKYDKDCADVGASKMVLKEWLSGNCASSCFELMVPVDGYYQYVRGCHEDFVWDEMKVQLTNGTQNCQVNQVPDYGNVGILTKETEFASAYAGTSFCPPVDSTTATKCMVLYDGKVTVNGVEECSSGAVHTCKSCEENDGTGSCTASTSGTCKGVYCSKTSGKLNGHFYESRGCASFNPFARDVCSWSDQTFNVSSGVETTVGLSFRVDQCFCEGELCNSTPPYLSAWIISIISLSFLVFA
;
A
#
# COMPACT_ATOMS: atom_id res chain seq x y z
N MET A 1 46.45 -33.25 -15.38
CA MET A 1 46.07 -31.85 -15.19
C MET A 1 44.57 -31.76 -15.38
N LEU A 2 43.81 -31.74 -14.28
CA LEU A 2 42.34 -31.76 -14.30
C LEU A 2 41.85 -30.31 -14.47
N VAL A 3 41.21 -30.00 -15.58
CA VAL A 3 40.62 -28.68 -15.82
C VAL A 3 39.24 -28.65 -15.17
N LEU A 4 39.14 -28.06 -13.98
CA LEU A 4 37.87 -27.73 -13.35
C LEU A 4 37.23 -26.57 -14.12
N MET A 5 36.32 -26.88 -15.05
CA MET A 5 35.39 -25.89 -15.60
C MET A 5 34.39 -25.51 -14.51
N THR A 6 34.65 -24.42 -13.81
CA THR A 6 33.64 -23.76 -12.98
C THR A 6 32.61 -23.12 -13.90
N TRP A 7 31.45 -23.77 -14.05
CA TRP A 7 30.29 -23.14 -14.65
C TRP A 7 29.88 -21.98 -13.74
N ARG A 8 30.06 -20.74 -14.22
CA ARG A 8 29.38 -19.60 -13.61
C ARG A 8 27.90 -19.78 -13.89
N VAL A 9 27.15 -20.21 -12.88
CA VAL A 9 25.71 -20.00 -12.86
C VAL A 9 25.55 -18.48 -12.84
N MET A 10 25.29 -17.89 -14.00
CA MET A 10 24.82 -16.51 -14.10
C MET A 10 23.54 -16.46 -13.26
N ALA A 11 23.57 -15.77 -12.13
CA ALA A 11 22.33 -15.46 -11.42
C ALA A 11 21.47 -14.67 -12.41
N GLU A 12 20.30 -15.21 -12.75
CA GLU A 12 19.36 -14.55 -13.64
C GLU A 12 18.80 -13.33 -12.90
N ASP A 13 18.98 -12.13 -13.47
CA ASP A 13 18.52 -10.89 -12.87
C ASP A 13 17.00 -10.94 -12.73
N LYS A 14 16.51 -11.01 -11.49
CA LYS A 14 15.08 -10.94 -11.21
C LYS A 14 14.70 -9.48 -11.10
N VAL A 15 13.74 -9.01 -11.89
CA VAL A 15 13.40 -7.59 -11.99
C VAL A 15 11.89 -7.37 -11.91
N CYS A 16 11.52 -6.13 -11.59
CA CYS A 16 10.16 -5.61 -11.58
C CYS A 16 10.11 -4.33 -12.42
N ILE A 17 8.92 -3.91 -12.82
CA ILE A 17 8.70 -2.55 -13.34
C ILE A 17 8.73 -1.58 -12.15
N GLN A 18 9.53 -0.53 -12.23
CA GLN A 18 9.77 0.47 -11.18
C GLN A 18 9.29 1.85 -11.64
N CYS A 19 8.05 2.21 -11.32
CA CYS A 19 7.47 3.50 -11.67
C CYS A 19 6.35 3.92 -10.70
N ALA A 20 5.99 5.20 -10.74
CA ALA A 20 4.75 5.71 -10.15
C ALA A 20 4.10 6.75 -11.06
N THR A 21 2.81 7.00 -10.89
CA THR A 21 2.15 8.11 -11.59
C THR A 21 2.54 9.47 -10.98
N PRO A 22 2.64 10.55 -11.79
CA PRO A 22 3.22 11.82 -11.35
C PRO A 22 2.55 12.46 -10.14
N ASN A 23 1.22 12.34 -10.00
CA ASN A 23 0.48 12.96 -8.89
C ASN A 23 0.88 12.41 -7.51
N LEU A 24 1.43 11.20 -7.45
CA LEU A 24 1.90 10.60 -6.19
C LEU A 24 3.20 11.21 -5.69
N ARG A 25 3.91 12.02 -6.49
CA ARG A 25 5.15 12.66 -6.05
C ARG A 25 4.94 13.53 -4.81
N ASP A 26 3.87 14.35 -4.85
CA ASP A 26 3.54 15.30 -3.79
C ASP A 26 2.47 14.76 -2.83
N LYS A 27 1.93 13.57 -3.14
CA LYS A 27 0.84 12.90 -2.39
C LYS A 27 1.21 11.49 -1.96
N TRP A 28 2.51 11.24 -1.74
CA TRP A 28 3.00 9.89 -1.42
C TRP A 28 2.29 9.26 -0.21
N SER A 29 1.87 10.07 0.76
CA SER A 29 1.11 9.62 1.93
C SER A 29 -0.19 8.87 1.58
N SER A 30 -0.81 9.14 0.43
CA SER A 30 -2.02 8.42 -0.02
C SER A 30 -1.76 6.95 -0.36
N THR A 31 -0.50 6.56 -0.53
CA THR A 31 -0.11 5.18 -0.83
C THR A 31 -0.03 4.30 0.43
N GLY A 32 0.07 4.90 1.61
CA GLY A 32 0.38 4.17 2.85
C GLY A 32 1.77 3.51 2.86
N LEU A 33 2.64 3.81 1.89
CA LEU A 33 3.99 3.27 1.82
C LEU A 33 4.96 4.16 2.60
N PRO A 34 5.80 3.58 3.47
CA PRO A 34 6.67 4.35 4.34
C PRO A 34 7.89 4.99 3.63
N LYS A 35 8.31 4.45 2.48
CA LYS A 35 9.45 4.97 1.73
C LYS A 35 9.03 5.42 0.34
N GLN A 36 9.53 6.59 -0.06
CA GLN A 36 9.49 7.11 -1.42
C GLN A 36 10.91 7.05 -2.00
N PRO A 37 11.25 6.06 -2.85
CA PRO A 37 12.61 5.92 -3.38
C PRO A 37 13.02 7.14 -4.21
N ALA A 38 14.19 7.72 -3.90
CA ALA A 38 14.69 8.91 -4.61
C ALA A 38 14.89 8.70 -6.13
N GLY A 39 15.13 7.45 -6.55
CA GLY A 39 15.29 7.07 -7.95
C GLY A 39 13.98 6.70 -8.68
N LEU A 40 12.83 6.75 -8.01
CA LEU A 40 11.56 6.33 -8.59
C LEU A 40 11.18 7.18 -9.80
N LYS A 41 10.87 6.52 -10.92
CA LYS A 41 10.44 7.19 -12.15
C LYS A 41 8.97 7.55 -12.04
N TYR A 42 8.68 8.84 -12.20
CA TYR A 42 7.31 9.35 -12.23
C TYR A 42 6.90 9.57 -13.68
N ASP A 43 6.05 8.71 -14.21
CA ASP A 43 5.59 8.75 -15.60
C ASP A 43 4.10 8.44 -15.69
N LYS A 44 3.39 9.15 -16.57
CA LYS A 44 1.96 8.93 -16.82
C LYS A 44 1.69 7.53 -17.38
N ASP A 45 2.65 7.01 -18.15
CA ASP A 45 2.56 5.71 -18.79
C ASP A 45 2.79 4.58 -17.77
N CYS A 46 3.09 4.91 -16.51
CA CYS A 46 3.05 3.97 -15.39
C CYS A 46 1.63 3.45 -15.09
N ALA A 47 0.57 4.01 -15.67
CA ALA A 47 -0.76 3.39 -15.66
C ALA A 47 -0.86 2.25 -16.70
N ASP A 48 -0.31 2.47 -17.90
CA ASP A 48 -0.58 1.69 -19.12
C ASP A 48 0.56 0.75 -19.54
N VAL A 49 0.99 -0.16 -18.65
CA VAL A 49 2.20 -0.99 -18.87
C VAL A 49 1.91 -2.32 -19.60
N GLY A 50 0.65 -2.78 -19.67
CA GLY A 50 0.27 -4.05 -20.29
C GLY A 50 -0.18 -3.96 -21.75
N ALA A 51 -0.48 -2.75 -22.25
CA ALA A 51 -0.98 -2.53 -23.60
C ALA A 51 0.15 -2.26 -24.62
N SER A 52 0.85 -3.31 -25.07
CA SER A 52 1.69 -3.29 -26.29
C SER A 52 2.85 -2.28 -26.35
N LYS A 53 3.11 -1.51 -25.28
CA LYS A 53 4.26 -0.62 -25.15
C LYS A 53 5.46 -1.43 -24.68
N MET A 54 6.60 -1.28 -25.35
CA MET A 54 7.86 -1.82 -24.81
C MET A 54 8.11 -1.17 -23.45
N VAL A 55 8.20 -1.97 -22.39
CA VAL A 55 8.75 -1.50 -21.12
C VAL A 55 10.13 -0.95 -21.41
N LEU A 56 10.32 0.33 -21.15
CA LEU A 56 11.61 0.97 -21.31
C LEU A 56 12.57 0.29 -20.32
N LYS A 57 13.79 -0.07 -20.77
CA LYS A 57 14.79 -0.71 -19.89
C LYS A 57 15.07 0.10 -18.62
N GLU A 58 14.92 1.41 -18.69
CA GLU A 58 15.06 2.35 -17.57
C GLU A 58 13.98 2.23 -16.49
N TRP A 59 12.89 1.50 -16.76
CA TRP A 59 11.84 1.20 -15.78
C TRP A 59 12.02 -0.19 -15.18
N LEU A 60 12.99 -0.97 -15.63
CA LEU A 60 13.31 -2.22 -14.95
C LEU A 60 14.08 -1.86 -13.68
N SER A 61 13.64 -2.44 -12.56
CA SER A 61 14.42 -2.43 -11.34
C SER A 61 15.77 -3.10 -11.59
N GLY A 62 16.72 -2.87 -10.68
CA GLY A 62 17.85 -3.79 -10.53
C GLY A 62 17.37 -5.17 -10.06
N ASN A 63 18.32 -5.97 -9.58
CA ASN A 63 18.00 -7.28 -8.99
C ASN A 63 17.08 -7.10 -7.77
N CYS A 64 15.86 -7.60 -7.89
CA CYS A 64 14.80 -7.49 -6.92
C CYS A 64 14.89 -8.65 -5.93
N ALA A 65 15.22 -8.35 -4.68
CA ALA A 65 15.29 -9.34 -3.61
C ALA A 65 13.95 -9.50 -2.88
N SER A 66 12.86 -8.90 -3.40
CA SER A 66 11.49 -9.00 -2.89
C SER A 66 10.46 -9.23 -3.99
N SER A 67 9.20 -9.44 -3.61
CA SER A 67 8.11 -9.51 -4.57
C SER A 67 7.96 -8.21 -5.35
N CYS A 68 7.61 -8.34 -6.64
CA CYS A 68 7.09 -7.21 -7.40
C CYS A 68 5.76 -6.80 -6.81
N PHE A 69 5.58 -5.49 -6.64
CA PHE A 69 4.45 -4.86 -6.01
C PHE A 69 3.76 -3.90 -6.97
N GLU A 70 2.44 -4.02 -7.09
CA GLU A 70 1.58 -3.11 -7.82
C GLU A 70 0.52 -2.54 -6.86
N LEU A 71 0.41 -1.23 -6.76
CA LEU A 71 -0.64 -0.52 -6.03
C LEU A 71 -1.48 0.27 -7.00
N MET A 72 -2.80 0.24 -6.79
CA MET A 72 -3.76 1.10 -7.43
C MET A 72 -4.58 1.83 -6.36
N VAL A 73 -4.63 3.15 -6.43
CA VAL A 73 -5.33 3.99 -5.45
C VAL A 73 -5.99 5.19 -6.14
N PRO A 74 -7.25 5.52 -5.84
CA PRO A 74 -7.89 6.72 -6.34
C PRO A 74 -7.38 7.95 -5.55
N VAL A 75 -6.89 8.96 -6.28
CA VAL A 75 -6.43 10.24 -5.73
C VAL A 75 -6.93 11.36 -6.64
N ASP A 76 -7.60 12.36 -6.04
CA ASP A 76 -8.21 13.51 -6.74
C ASP A 76 -9.14 13.11 -7.90
N GLY A 77 -9.84 11.99 -7.77
CA GLY A 77 -10.75 11.51 -8.80
C GLY A 77 -10.09 10.75 -9.96
N TYR A 78 -8.79 10.45 -9.88
CA TYR A 78 -8.07 9.66 -10.87
C TYR A 78 -7.36 8.46 -10.22
N TYR A 79 -7.28 7.34 -10.95
CA TYR A 79 -6.44 6.22 -10.50
C TYR A 79 -4.96 6.57 -10.61
N GLN A 80 -4.25 6.28 -9.54
CA GLN A 80 -2.80 6.42 -9.42
C GLN A 80 -2.19 5.05 -9.19
N TYR A 81 -0.95 4.88 -9.66
CA TYR A 81 -0.28 3.59 -9.67
C TYR A 81 1.12 3.70 -9.06
N VAL A 82 1.52 2.68 -8.30
CA VAL A 82 2.91 2.45 -7.88
C VAL A 82 3.29 1.04 -8.28
N ARG A 83 4.43 0.89 -8.93
CA ARG A 83 4.99 -0.38 -9.39
C ARG A 83 6.47 -0.43 -8.97
N GLY A 84 6.91 -1.54 -8.38
CA GLY A 84 8.33 -1.75 -8.12
C GLY A 84 8.66 -2.98 -7.30
N CYS A 85 9.93 -3.08 -6.92
CA CYS A 85 10.37 -3.98 -5.85
C CYS A 85 9.76 -3.52 -4.53
N HIS A 86 9.03 -4.40 -3.83
CA HIS A 86 8.36 -4.02 -2.61
C HIS A 86 9.32 -3.46 -1.55
N GLU A 87 10.52 -4.04 -1.42
CA GLU A 87 11.56 -3.59 -0.47
C GLU A 87 12.07 -2.16 -0.68
N ASP A 88 11.87 -1.58 -1.87
CA ASP A 88 12.18 -0.17 -2.11
C ASP A 88 11.19 0.75 -1.40
N PHE A 89 9.93 0.31 -1.25
CA PHE A 89 8.84 1.10 -0.67
C PHE A 89 8.62 0.86 0.82
N VAL A 90 9.16 -0.24 1.37
CA VAL A 90 8.97 -0.63 2.77
C VAL A 90 10.29 -0.90 3.49
N TRP A 91 10.29 -0.94 4.82
CA TRP A 91 11.45 -1.41 5.59
C TRP A 91 11.69 -2.91 5.37
N ASP A 92 12.93 -3.37 5.57
CA ASP A 92 13.33 -4.74 5.25
C ASP A 92 12.50 -5.78 6.00
N GLU A 93 12.16 -5.48 7.24
CA GLU A 93 11.30 -6.29 8.12
C GLU A 93 9.84 -6.34 7.66
N MET A 94 9.43 -5.48 6.73
CA MET A 94 8.07 -5.37 6.18
C MET A 94 7.94 -5.95 4.78
N LYS A 95 9.05 -6.38 4.16
CA LYS A 95 8.99 -6.85 2.78
C LYS A 95 8.17 -8.12 2.62
N VAL A 96 7.45 -8.20 1.52
CA VAL A 96 6.68 -9.37 1.09
C VAL A 96 7.56 -10.20 0.17
N GLN A 97 7.55 -11.52 0.40
CA GLN A 97 8.36 -12.50 -0.31
C GLN A 97 7.45 -13.65 -0.73
N LEU A 98 7.12 -13.71 -2.02
CA LEU A 98 6.40 -14.83 -2.60
C LEU A 98 7.41 -15.83 -3.17
N THR A 99 7.46 -17.03 -2.60
CA THR A 99 8.40 -18.09 -2.96
C THR A 99 7.85 -19.11 -3.96
N ASN A 100 6.53 -19.24 -4.08
CA ASN A 100 5.88 -20.38 -4.76
C ASN A 100 5.01 -20.01 -5.97
N GLY A 101 5.30 -18.93 -6.69
CA GLY A 101 4.67 -18.68 -8.00
C GLY A 101 3.25 -18.11 -7.96
N THR A 102 2.58 -18.10 -6.81
CA THR A 102 1.20 -17.60 -6.73
C THR A 102 1.18 -16.09 -6.57
N GLN A 103 0.67 -15.41 -7.58
CA GLN A 103 0.31 -14.00 -7.48
C GLN A 103 -0.78 -13.83 -6.41
N ASN A 104 -0.62 -12.82 -5.57
CA ASN A 104 -1.63 -12.40 -4.62
C ASN A 104 -2.19 -11.05 -5.10
N CYS A 105 -3.50 -10.94 -5.26
CA CYS A 105 -4.14 -9.69 -5.62
C CYS A 105 -5.34 -9.44 -4.72
N GLN A 106 -5.42 -8.24 -4.15
CA GLN A 106 -6.55 -7.76 -3.37
C GLN A 106 -7.10 -6.49 -4.02
N VAL A 107 -8.41 -6.41 -4.22
CA VAL A 107 -9.07 -5.19 -4.69
C VAL A 107 -10.36 -4.99 -3.90
N ASN A 108 -10.51 -3.83 -3.29
CA ASN A 108 -11.68 -3.53 -2.47
C ASN A 108 -12.21 -2.15 -2.80
N GLN A 109 -13.52 -1.99 -2.61
CA GLN A 109 -14.18 -0.72 -2.79
C GLN A 109 -13.64 0.31 -1.77
N VAL A 110 -13.51 1.57 -2.19
CA VAL A 110 -13.17 2.70 -1.33
C VAL A 110 -14.47 3.32 -0.80
N PRO A 111 -14.77 3.17 0.52
CA PRO A 111 -15.90 3.85 1.13
C PRO A 111 -15.75 5.36 0.98
N ASP A 112 -16.85 6.08 0.77
CA ASP A 112 -16.92 7.55 0.76
C ASP A 112 -16.21 8.29 -0.38
N TYR A 113 -15.49 7.59 -1.27
CA TYR A 113 -15.10 8.11 -2.59
C TYR A 113 -16.36 8.09 -3.47
N GLY A 114 -17.29 9.01 -3.21
CA GLY A 114 -18.57 9.09 -3.91
C GLY A 114 -18.36 9.07 -5.43
N ASN A 115 -19.22 8.37 -6.17
CA ASN A 115 -19.40 8.37 -7.63
C ASN A 115 -18.35 9.18 -8.40
N VAL A 116 -17.10 8.71 -8.41
CA VAL A 116 -16.06 9.39 -9.15
C VAL A 116 -16.37 9.13 -10.61
N GLY A 117 -16.37 10.20 -11.40
CA GLY A 117 -16.23 10.08 -12.84
C GLY A 117 -14.86 9.51 -13.15
N ILE A 118 -14.67 8.22 -12.87
CA ILE A 118 -13.58 7.47 -13.46
C ILE A 118 -13.89 7.57 -14.93
N LEU A 119 -13.04 8.26 -15.69
CA LEU A 119 -13.15 8.34 -17.14
C LEU A 119 -12.84 6.97 -17.75
N THR A 120 -13.58 5.92 -17.38
CA THR A 120 -13.87 4.83 -18.29
C THR A 120 -14.68 5.45 -19.42
N LYS A 121 -14.33 5.14 -20.66
CA LYS A 121 -15.08 5.59 -21.83
C LYS A 121 -16.58 5.39 -21.54
N GLU A 122 -17.35 6.49 -21.58
CA GLU A 122 -18.80 6.56 -21.31
C GLU A 122 -19.21 6.70 -19.82
N THR A 123 -19.41 7.96 -19.40
CA THR A 123 -20.45 8.52 -18.49
C THR A 123 -21.17 7.65 -17.43
N GLU A 124 -20.56 6.64 -16.83
CA GLU A 124 -21.13 5.91 -15.70
C GLU A 124 -20.42 6.26 -14.39
N PHE A 125 -21.21 6.66 -13.41
CA PHE A 125 -20.76 6.84 -12.03
C PHE A 125 -20.46 5.46 -11.43
N ALA A 126 -19.19 5.11 -11.33
CA ALA A 126 -18.76 3.83 -10.77
C ALA A 126 -18.19 3.99 -9.36
N SER A 127 -18.34 2.95 -8.55
CA SER A 127 -17.63 2.81 -7.28
C SER A 127 -16.11 2.88 -7.51
N ALA A 128 -15.39 3.62 -6.67
CA ALA A 128 -13.94 3.62 -6.71
C ALA A 128 -13.38 2.40 -5.98
N TYR A 129 -12.27 1.85 -6.48
CA TYR A 129 -11.60 0.69 -5.91
C TYR A 129 -10.14 1.02 -5.58
N ALA A 130 -9.58 0.38 -4.56
CA ALA A 130 -8.15 0.40 -4.30
C ALA A 130 -7.66 -1.03 -4.11
N GLY A 131 -6.42 -1.29 -4.48
CA GLY A 131 -5.92 -2.65 -4.49
C GLY A 131 -4.41 -2.74 -4.53
N THR A 132 -3.92 -3.89 -4.07
CA THR A 132 -2.51 -4.25 -4.10
C THR A 132 -2.35 -5.61 -4.74
N SER A 133 -1.35 -5.76 -5.60
CA SER A 133 -0.90 -7.04 -6.11
C SER A 133 0.56 -7.28 -5.79
N PHE A 134 0.87 -8.53 -5.46
CA PHE A 134 2.20 -9.05 -5.25
C PHE A 134 2.40 -10.25 -6.16
N CYS A 135 3.57 -10.33 -6.77
CA CYS A 135 3.96 -11.49 -7.54
C CYS A 135 5.47 -11.75 -7.38
N PRO A 136 5.95 -12.97 -7.61
CA PRO A 136 7.38 -13.26 -7.54
C PRO A 136 8.14 -12.44 -8.57
N PRO A 137 9.36 -11.97 -8.27
CA PRO A 137 10.16 -11.24 -9.24
C PRO A 137 10.56 -12.18 -10.39
N VAL A 138 10.50 -11.67 -11.61
CA VAL A 138 10.60 -12.45 -12.85
C VAL A 138 11.82 -12.02 -13.67
N ASP A 139 12.13 -12.73 -14.74
CA ASP A 139 13.15 -12.28 -15.68
C ASP A 139 12.74 -10.97 -16.38
N SER A 140 13.74 -10.24 -16.88
CA SER A 140 13.51 -8.97 -17.61
C SER A 140 12.64 -9.09 -18.86
N THR A 141 12.48 -10.28 -19.43
CA THR A 141 11.64 -10.49 -20.62
C THR A 141 10.16 -10.70 -20.29
N THR A 142 9.85 -10.98 -19.02
CA THR A 142 8.49 -11.29 -18.55
C THR A 142 7.98 -10.36 -17.44
N ALA A 143 8.75 -9.33 -17.06
CA ALA A 143 8.38 -8.30 -16.07
C ALA A 143 6.96 -7.75 -16.23
N THR A 144 6.46 -7.59 -17.46
CA THR A 144 5.10 -7.11 -17.74
C THR A 144 4.00 -8.05 -17.30
N LYS A 145 4.23 -9.37 -17.24
CA LYS A 145 3.16 -10.34 -16.90
C LYS A 145 2.71 -10.24 -15.44
N CYS A 146 3.56 -9.68 -14.59
CA CYS A 146 3.45 -9.71 -13.14
C CYS A 146 2.71 -8.47 -12.58
N MET A 147 2.74 -7.34 -13.30
CA MET A 147 2.42 -6.00 -12.77
C MET A 147 1.49 -5.18 -13.67
N VAL A 148 0.55 -5.85 -14.34
CA VAL A 148 -0.42 -5.24 -15.26
C VAL A 148 -1.86 -5.62 -14.92
N LEU A 149 -2.10 -6.09 -13.69
CA LEU A 149 -3.45 -6.51 -13.29
C LEU A 149 -4.42 -5.33 -13.30
N TYR A 150 -3.94 -4.14 -12.92
CA TYR A 150 -4.76 -2.94 -12.84
C TYR A 150 -4.64 -2.02 -14.06
N ASP A 151 -4.03 -2.50 -15.17
CA ASP A 151 -3.83 -1.76 -16.42
C ASP A 151 -5.17 -1.40 -17.09
N GLY A 152 -5.78 -0.28 -16.71
CA GLY A 152 -7.02 0.25 -17.30
C GLY A 152 -8.26 -0.65 -17.16
N LYS A 153 -8.15 -1.83 -16.53
CA LYS A 153 -9.17 -2.88 -16.41
C LYS A 153 -10.04 -2.76 -15.16
N VAL A 154 -10.03 -1.62 -14.46
CA VAL A 154 -10.92 -1.44 -13.32
C VAL A 154 -12.34 -1.35 -13.84
N THR A 155 -13.06 -2.47 -13.76
CA THR A 155 -14.48 -2.51 -14.10
C THR A 155 -15.30 -1.91 -12.96
N VAL A 156 -16.59 -1.70 -13.20
CA VAL A 156 -17.56 -1.32 -12.17
C VAL A 156 -17.60 -2.33 -11.00
N ASN A 157 -17.08 -3.55 -11.21
CA ASN A 157 -17.01 -4.62 -10.20
C ASN A 157 -15.58 -4.87 -9.67
N GLY A 158 -14.59 -4.02 -9.99
CA GLY A 158 -13.19 -4.22 -9.65
C GLY A 158 -12.40 -4.97 -10.73
N VAL A 159 -11.47 -5.84 -10.33
CA VAL A 159 -10.66 -6.70 -11.21
C VAL A 159 -11.02 -8.17 -10.93
N GLU A 160 -11.60 -8.87 -11.91
CA GLU A 160 -12.21 -10.21 -11.74
C GLU A 160 -11.25 -11.28 -11.18
N GLU A 161 -9.95 -11.15 -11.44
CA GLU A 161 -8.91 -12.10 -11.00
C GLU A 161 -8.39 -11.82 -9.59
N CYS A 162 -8.87 -10.76 -8.94
CA CYS A 162 -8.43 -10.32 -7.63
C CYS A 162 -9.48 -10.62 -6.56
N SER A 163 -9.04 -11.13 -5.42
CA SER A 163 -9.94 -11.32 -4.28
C SER A 163 -10.34 -10.00 -3.62
N SER A 164 -11.53 -9.98 -3.04
CA SER A 164 -11.99 -8.94 -2.11
C SER A 164 -11.99 -9.50 -0.69
N GLY A 165 -11.59 -8.67 0.28
CA GLY A 165 -11.63 -9.03 1.70
C GLY A 165 -13.00 -8.84 2.34
N ALA A 166 -13.17 -9.41 3.54
CA ALA A 166 -14.37 -9.22 4.33
C ALA A 166 -14.41 -7.80 4.92
N VAL A 167 -15.61 -7.19 4.98
CA VAL A 167 -15.78 -5.87 5.57
C VAL A 167 -15.93 -5.97 7.09
N HIS A 168 -15.06 -5.27 7.81
CA HIS A 168 -15.00 -5.23 9.26
C HIS A 168 -15.41 -3.89 9.84
N THR A 169 -15.80 -3.87 11.12
CA THR A 169 -15.92 -2.62 11.89
C THR A 169 -14.56 -2.19 12.41
N CYS A 170 -14.18 -0.94 12.19
CA CYS A 170 -12.96 -0.36 12.75
C CYS A 170 -13.29 0.81 13.66
N LYS A 171 -12.40 1.14 14.59
CA LYS A 171 -12.48 2.43 15.30
C LYS A 171 -12.16 3.56 14.33
N SER A 172 -12.91 4.65 14.44
CA SER A 172 -12.73 5.87 13.66
C SER A 172 -12.62 7.06 14.60
N CYS A 173 -11.48 7.75 14.57
CA CYS A 173 -11.22 8.93 15.39
C CYS A 173 -9.97 9.66 14.91
N GLU A 174 -9.84 10.90 15.38
CA GLU A 174 -8.61 11.67 15.29
C GLU A 174 -8.38 12.40 16.62
N GLU A 175 -7.12 12.48 17.04
CA GLU A 175 -6.67 13.21 18.22
C GLU A 175 -5.32 13.87 17.95
N ASN A 176 -5.22 15.14 18.33
CA ASN A 176 -4.02 15.94 18.27
C ASN A 176 -3.89 16.74 19.57
N ASP A 177 -2.79 16.53 20.29
CA ASP A 177 -2.45 17.21 21.54
C ASP A 177 -3.56 17.15 22.61
N GLY A 178 -4.18 15.97 22.79
CA GLY A 178 -5.29 15.77 23.73
C GLY A 178 -6.62 16.41 23.27
N THR A 179 -6.64 17.04 22.10
CA THR A 179 -7.86 17.50 21.43
C THR A 179 -8.29 16.47 20.41
N GLY A 180 -9.45 15.86 20.60
CA GLY A 180 -9.98 14.87 19.67
C GLY A 180 -10.80 13.80 20.36
N SER A 181 -11.01 12.68 19.67
CA SER A 181 -11.91 11.62 20.13
C SER A 181 -11.24 10.27 20.30
N CYS A 182 -9.92 10.13 20.08
CA CYS A 182 -9.18 8.86 20.16
C CYS A 182 -8.84 8.41 21.59
N THR A 183 -9.86 8.36 22.44
CA THR A 183 -9.77 7.83 23.80
C THR A 183 -10.09 6.33 23.87
N ALA A 184 -9.85 5.68 25.01
CA ALA A 184 -10.32 4.31 25.22
C ALA A 184 -11.85 4.16 25.09
N SER A 185 -12.60 5.26 25.28
CA SER A 185 -14.06 5.34 25.16
C SER A 185 -14.56 5.76 23.76
N THR A 186 -13.70 5.87 22.74
CA THR A 186 -14.12 6.19 21.38
C THR A 186 -15.25 5.26 20.92
N SER A 187 -16.41 5.83 20.61
CA SER A 187 -17.54 5.11 20.00
C SER A 187 -17.58 5.24 18.49
N GLY A 188 -16.85 6.20 17.91
CA GLY A 188 -16.73 6.38 16.47
C GLY A 188 -16.22 5.12 15.78
N THR A 189 -16.94 4.69 14.76
CA THR A 189 -16.60 3.52 13.95
C THR A 189 -16.76 3.81 12.47
N CYS A 190 -16.08 3.03 11.65
CA CYS A 190 -16.24 2.97 10.21
C CYS A 190 -16.30 1.51 9.76
N LYS A 191 -16.63 1.28 8.48
CA LYS A 191 -16.63 -0.04 7.84
C LYS A 191 -15.61 -0.08 6.72
N GLY A 192 -14.73 -1.08 6.74
CA GLY A 192 -13.69 -1.27 5.73
C GLY A 192 -13.07 -2.65 5.82
N VAL A 193 -12.30 -3.03 4.80
CA VAL A 193 -11.65 -4.34 4.76
C VAL A 193 -10.48 -4.40 5.74
N TYR A 194 -9.73 -3.30 5.85
CA TYR A 194 -8.66 -3.16 6.83
C TYR A 194 -8.98 -2.03 7.80
N CYS A 195 -8.53 -2.18 9.04
CA CYS A 195 -8.47 -1.08 9.99
C CYS A 195 -7.08 -0.47 9.96
N SER A 196 -7.03 0.86 9.90
CA SER A 196 -5.78 1.62 9.94
C SER A 196 -5.63 2.33 11.29
N LYS A 197 -4.37 2.50 11.70
CA LYS A 197 -3.97 3.34 12.83
C LYS A 197 -2.69 4.05 12.49
N THR A 198 -2.66 5.36 12.68
CA THR A 198 -1.45 6.19 12.56
C THR A 198 -1.23 6.88 13.88
N SER A 199 -0.05 6.75 14.48
CA SER A 199 0.29 7.44 15.74
C SER A 199 1.70 7.98 15.71
N GLY A 200 1.94 9.14 16.31
CA GLY A 200 3.27 9.75 16.32
C GLY A 200 3.32 11.05 17.09
N LYS A 201 4.36 11.86 16.80
CA LYS A 201 4.49 13.21 17.35
C LYS A 201 4.54 14.25 16.24
N LEU A 202 3.47 15.02 16.06
CA LEU A 202 3.43 16.16 15.14
C LEU A 202 3.87 17.42 15.89
N ASN A 203 4.98 18.05 15.48
CA ASN A 203 5.55 19.21 16.19
C ASN A 203 5.79 19.01 17.69
N GLY A 204 6.14 17.79 18.11
CA GLY A 204 6.35 17.44 19.53
C GLY A 204 5.08 17.09 20.31
N HIS A 205 3.90 17.32 19.73
CA HIS A 205 2.60 17.00 20.29
C HIS A 205 2.13 15.62 19.84
N PHE A 206 1.38 14.91 20.70
CA PHE A 206 0.87 13.58 20.37
C PHE A 206 -0.18 13.65 19.27
N TYR A 207 -0.08 12.77 18.28
CA TYR A 207 -1.06 12.60 17.22
C TYR A 207 -1.48 11.14 17.12
N GLU A 208 -2.78 10.89 17.04
CA GLU A 208 -3.32 9.58 16.71
C GLU A 208 -4.53 9.72 15.79
N SER A 209 -4.57 8.90 14.73
CA SER A 209 -5.71 8.76 13.85
C SER A 209 -6.01 7.29 13.64
N ARG A 210 -7.29 6.93 13.68
CA ARG A 210 -7.79 5.58 13.43
C ARG A 210 -8.86 5.64 12.38
N GLY A 211 -8.90 4.66 11.50
CA GLY A 211 -9.91 4.61 10.46
C GLY A 211 -9.98 3.27 9.74
N CYS A 212 -10.58 3.33 8.56
CA CYS A 212 -10.76 2.21 7.66
C CYS A 212 -9.87 2.40 6.44
N ALA A 213 -9.38 1.31 5.89
CA ALA A 213 -8.61 1.27 4.66
C ALA A 213 -9.13 0.17 3.73
N SER A 214 -9.05 0.44 2.43
CA SER A 214 -9.46 -0.52 1.39
C SER A 214 -8.33 -1.41 0.92
N PHE A 215 -7.10 -1.14 1.33
CA PHE A 215 -5.95 -1.97 1.01
C PHE A 215 -4.95 -1.97 2.17
N ASN A 216 -4.11 -3.00 2.22
CA ASN A 216 -2.99 -3.12 3.14
C ASN A 216 -1.69 -3.23 2.32
N PRO A 217 -0.85 -2.19 2.28
CA PRO A 217 0.37 -2.19 1.46
C PRO A 217 1.40 -3.22 1.93
N PHE A 218 1.23 -3.82 3.11
CA PHE A 218 2.17 -4.78 3.69
C PHE A 218 1.74 -6.25 3.52
N ALA A 219 0.52 -6.50 3.01
CA ALA A 219 -0.10 -7.82 2.90
C ALA A 219 -0.17 -8.64 4.20
N ARG A 220 0.05 -8.01 5.36
CA ARG A 220 -0.01 -8.63 6.69
C ARG A 220 -0.32 -7.59 7.77
N ASP A 221 -0.79 -8.07 8.91
CA ASP A 221 -1.10 -7.24 10.07
C ASP A 221 0.18 -6.75 10.74
N VAL A 222 0.58 -5.52 10.42
CA VAL A 222 1.87 -4.99 10.88
C VAL A 222 1.87 -3.46 10.95
N CYS A 223 2.78 -2.94 11.76
CA CYS A 223 3.09 -1.53 11.87
C CYS A 223 4.41 -1.21 11.20
N SER A 224 4.46 -0.13 10.45
CA SER A 224 5.66 0.42 9.82
C SER A 224 5.78 1.88 10.20
N TRP A 225 6.99 2.32 10.55
CA TRP A 225 7.22 3.75 10.78
C TRP A 225 7.45 4.46 9.45
N SER A 226 7.10 5.73 9.36
CA SER A 226 7.36 6.56 8.18
C SER A 226 7.54 8.01 8.57
N ASP A 227 8.36 8.74 7.82
CA ASP A 227 8.41 10.20 7.89
C ASP A 227 7.32 10.74 6.95
N GLN A 228 6.24 11.22 7.53
CA GLN A 228 5.13 11.83 6.79
C GLN A 228 5.32 13.34 6.76
N THR A 229 4.93 13.97 5.66
CA THR A 229 4.86 15.45 5.59
C THR A 229 3.40 15.86 5.58
N PHE A 230 2.97 16.54 6.64
CA PHE A 230 1.64 17.14 6.69
C PHE A 230 1.71 18.57 6.16
N ASN A 231 0.90 18.85 5.14
CA ASN A 231 0.82 20.16 4.53
C ASN A 231 -0.22 21.01 5.28
N VAL A 232 0.23 21.93 6.13
CA VAL A 232 -0.66 22.89 6.79
C VAL A 232 -0.80 24.12 5.89
N SER A 233 -2.01 24.39 5.41
CA SER A 233 -2.32 25.67 4.80
C SER A 233 -2.48 26.73 5.89
N SER A 234 -1.45 27.54 6.08
CA SER A 234 -1.64 28.88 6.64
C SER A 234 -2.50 29.63 5.62
N GLY A 235 -3.65 30.19 6.00
CA GLY A 235 -4.62 30.83 5.11
C GLY A 235 -4.12 32.04 4.27
N VAL A 236 -2.82 32.14 4.03
CA VAL A 236 -2.10 33.10 3.20
C VAL A 236 -1.21 32.32 2.22
N GLU A 237 -1.80 31.62 1.23
CA GLU A 237 -1.16 30.94 0.07
C GLU A 237 0.15 30.15 0.30
N THR A 238 0.54 29.90 1.55
CA THR A 238 1.81 29.27 1.93
C THR A 238 1.50 28.01 2.70
N THR A 239 1.79 26.89 2.04
CA THR A 239 1.71 25.57 2.64
C THR A 239 3.03 25.29 3.35
N VAL A 240 2.99 25.09 4.67
CA VAL A 240 4.16 24.65 5.42
C VAL A 240 4.07 23.14 5.58
N GLY A 241 5.04 22.43 4.98
CA GLY A 241 5.20 21.00 5.17
C GLY A 241 5.85 20.71 6.52
N LEU A 242 5.14 20.04 7.41
CA LEU A 242 5.66 19.58 8.69
C LEU A 242 6.00 18.09 8.56
N SER A 243 7.30 17.79 8.55
CA SER A 243 7.77 16.41 8.57
C SER A 243 7.68 15.87 10.00
N PHE A 244 7.07 14.70 10.16
CA PHE A 244 6.96 14.02 11.45
C PHE A 244 6.96 12.51 11.28
N ARG A 245 7.55 11.84 12.27
CA ARG A 245 7.63 10.38 12.29
C ARG A 245 6.35 9.81 12.90
N VAL A 246 5.73 8.88 12.17
CA VAL A 246 4.55 8.14 12.60
C VAL A 246 4.75 6.66 12.47
N ASP A 247 4.12 5.90 13.36
CA ASP A 247 3.86 4.48 13.21
C ASP A 247 2.51 4.31 12.53
N GLN A 248 2.51 3.67 11.36
CA GLN A 248 1.31 3.35 10.58
C GLN A 248 1.08 1.84 10.60
N CYS A 249 -0.08 1.43 11.09
CA CYS A 249 -0.48 0.04 11.22
C CYS A 249 -1.70 -0.26 10.36
N PHE A 250 -1.72 -1.45 9.78
CA PHE A 250 -2.89 -2.04 9.14
C PHE A 250 -3.17 -3.39 9.79
N CYS A 251 -4.44 -3.70 10.00
CA CYS A 251 -4.88 -5.00 10.49
C CYS A 251 -6.23 -5.40 9.89
N GLU A 252 -6.48 -6.71 9.81
CA GLU A 252 -7.76 -7.27 9.41
C GLU A 252 -8.55 -7.76 10.64
N GLY A 253 -9.87 -7.62 10.61
CA GLY A 253 -10.77 -8.09 11.67
C GLY A 253 -11.44 -6.99 12.50
N GLU A 254 -12.46 -7.39 13.26
CA GLU A 254 -13.30 -6.48 14.03
C GLU A 254 -12.49 -5.72 15.10
N LEU A 255 -12.51 -4.39 14.98
CA LEU A 255 -11.97 -3.43 15.93
C LEU A 255 -10.47 -3.67 16.23
N CYS A 256 -9.72 -4.29 15.32
CA CYS A 256 -8.31 -4.64 15.53
C CYS A 256 -7.40 -3.41 15.77
N ASN A 257 -7.80 -2.23 15.29
CA ASN A 257 -7.13 -0.95 15.56
C ASN A 257 -7.48 -0.32 16.92
N SER A 258 -8.05 -1.08 17.86
CA SER A 258 -8.43 -0.57 19.18
C SER A 258 -7.25 -0.40 20.14
N THR A 259 -6.14 -1.09 19.93
CA THR A 259 -5.02 -1.15 20.87
C THR A 259 -4.20 0.15 20.90
N PRO A 260 -3.75 0.62 22.09
CA PRO A 260 -2.82 1.73 22.22
C PRO A 260 -1.45 1.41 21.57
N PRO A 261 -0.68 2.44 21.15
CA PRO A 261 0.58 2.26 20.40
C PRO A 261 1.63 1.39 21.11
N TYR A 262 1.58 1.35 22.44
CA TYR A 262 2.61 0.72 23.28
C TYR A 262 2.48 -0.81 23.40
N LEU A 263 1.39 -1.41 22.88
CA LEU A 263 1.08 -2.83 23.05
C LEU A 263 1.01 -3.61 21.72
N SER A 264 1.11 -2.93 20.57
CA SER A 264 0.87 -3.52 19.25
C SER A 264 1.94 -4.50 18.77
N ALA A 265 3.20 -4.36 19.22
CA ALA A 265 4.29 -5.22 18.76
C ALA A 265 4.37 -6.59 19.46
N TRP A 266 3.73 -6.77 20.63
CA TRP A 266 3.91 -7.99 21.45
C TRP A 266 2.65 -8.81 21.69
N ILE A 267 1.44 -8.24 21.52
CA ILE A 267 0.21 -8.93 21.93
C ILE A 267 -0.53 -9.63 20.77
N ILE A 268 -0.23 -9.31 19.52
CA ILE A 268 -0.89 -9.95 18.36
C ILE A 268 -0.59 -11.47 18.31
N SER A 269 0.46 -11.95 18.96
CA SER A 269 0.79 -13.38 19.05
C SER A 269 0.04 -14.16 20.14
N ILE A 270 -0.70 -13.51 21.05
CA ILE A 270 -1.29 -14.19 22.23
C ILE A 270 -2.81 -14.42 22.08
N ILE A 271 -3.51 -13.58 21.30
CA ILE A 271 -4.97 -13.71 21.16
C ILE A 271 -5.35 -14.87 20.23
N SER A 272 -4.50 -15.26 19.29
CA SER A 272 -4.73 -16.43 18.41
C SER A 272 -4.47 -17.79 19.08
N LEU A 273 -3.78 -17.85 20.22
CA LEU A 273 -3.62 -19.09 21.01
C LEU A 273 -4.69 -19.29 22.08
N SER A 274 -5.48 -18.26 22.41
CA SER A 274 -6.40 -18.32 23.55
C SER A 274 -7.76 -18.95 23.22
N PHE A 275 -8.08 -19.14 21.93
CA PHE A 275 -9.35 -19.77 21.50
C PHE A 275 -9.24 -21.27 21.21
N LEU A 276 -8.08 -21.90 21.40
CA LEU A 276 -7.89 -23.35 21.20
C LEU A 276 -7.78 -24.15 22.52
N VAL A 277 -7.96 -23.51 23.68
CA VAL A 277 -7.89 -24.20 25.00
C VAL A 277 -9.27 -24.44 25.63
N PHE A 278 -10.36 -24.04 24.96
CA PHE A 278 -11.71 -24.45 25.35
C PHE A 278 -12.51 -24.91 24.13
N ALA A 279 -12.16 -26.08 23.60
CA ALA A 279 -13.02 -26.96 22.83
C ALA A 279 -12.61 -28.41 23.10
#